data_AF-A0AA96YB17-F1
#
_entry.id   AF-A0AA96YB17-F1
#
_cell.length_a   1.000
_cell.length_b   1.000
_cell.length_c   1.000
_cell.angle_alpha   90.00
_cell.angle_beta   90.00
_cell.angle_gamma   90.00
#
_symmetry.space_group_name_H-M   'P 1'
#
loop_
_entity.id
_entity.type
_entity.pdbx_description
1 polymer ?
#
loop_
_entity_poly.entity_id
_entity_poly.type
_entity_poly.pdbx_seq_one_letter_code
_entity_poly.pdbx_strand_id
1 'polypeptide(L)'
;MKKLIKGLREFKKSFYCTHIDLYEELAQGQHPRALIVCCADSRVGPELLTNAEPGEIFVIRNAGNIIPPYGATNGGEGASVEYAVEALGIRNIVVCGHSHCGAMKGLLKLNTLEEKMPLVYNWLKHAEATRLLIKENYTHLEGEELLNATIAENVLTQIENLKTYPSIHSKLYDGTLKIYAWIYDMDRGEVWAYDAEKHAYIPPHAQLPEDDLDPDLLTDAPVACDMPMSSAASAPNSKSSSATTSNTWYINSTSKGSSGSGGAAAANGNGASNGNGASKGVTSAPSAASETSSSGASRGAHWFPRTRLSPEQQDRIYRGSGSR
;
A
#
# COMPACT_ATOMS: atom_id res chain seq x y z
N MET A 1 -0.23 3.38 25.21
CA MET A 1 -1.57 3.30 25.86
C MET A 1 -2.28 4.63 26.07
N LYS A 2 -1.71 5.65 26.73
CA LYS A 2 -2.40 6.94 26.94
C LYS A 2 -2.99 7.59 25.67
N LYS A 3 -2.24 7.59 24.56
CA LYS A 3 -2.69 8.12 23.26
C LYS A 3 -3.91 7.37 22.71
N LEU A 4 -3.93 6.04 22.81
CA LEU A 4 -5.07 5.21 22.35
C LEU A 4 -6.33 5.51 23.18
N ILE A 5 -6.21 5.59 24.50
CA ILE A 5 -7.35 5.92 25.38
C ILE A 5 -7.90 7.32 25.07
N LYS A 6 -7.02 8.30 24.81
CA LYS A 6 -7.45 9.63 24.34
C LYS A 6 -8.18 9.52 23.00
N GLY A 7 -7.67 8.71 22.07
CA GLY A 7 -8.31 8.43 20.78
C GLY A 7 -9.72 7.85 20.92
N LEU A 8 -9.95 6.91 21.85
CA LEU A 8 -11.31 6.38 22.09
C LEU A 8 -12.30 7.46 22.55
N ARG A 9 -11.84 8.38 23.40
CA ARG A 9 -12.67 9.51 23.86
C ARG A 9 -12.93 10.49 22.72
N GLU A 10 -11.95 10.69 21.85
CA GLU A 10 -12.10 11.56 20.69
C GLU A 10 -13.08 10.96 19.68
N PHE A 11 -12.93 9.68 19.35
CA PHE A 11 -13.85 8.93 18.48
C PHE A 11 -15.31 9.06 18.95
N LYS A 12 -15.56 8.84 20.25
CA LYS A 12 -16.91 8.97 20.80
C LYS A 12 -17.48 10.39 20.66
N LYS A 13 -16.66 11.41 20.89
CA LYS A 13 -17.08 12.82 20.89
C LYS A 13 -17.26 13.42 19.50
N SER A 14 -16.47 12.97 18.54
CA SER A 14 -16.43 13.51 17.18
C SER A 14 -17.24 12.61 16.25
N PHE A 15 -16.62 11.54 15.75
CA PHE A 15 -17.16 10.68 14.72
C PHE A 15 -18.47 9.99 15.16
N TYR A 16 -18.47 9.29 16.30
CA TYR A 16 -19.66 8.54 16.73
C TYR A 16 -20.89 9.44 16.94
N CYS A 17 -20.75 10.56 17.67
CA CYS A 17 -21.88 11.46 17.95
C CYS A 17 -22.44 12.15 16.71
N THR A 18 -21.66 12.24 15.62
CA THR A 18 -22.12 12.80 14.34
C THR A 18 -22.66 11.74 13.38
N HIS A 19 -22.51 10.46 13.70
CA HIS A 19 -22.91 9.31 12.87
C HIS A 19 -23.72 8.29 13.69
N ILE A 20 -24.58 8.75 14.60
CA ILE A 20 -25.37 7.86 15.48
C ILE A 20 -26.27 6.95 14.64
N ASP A 21 -26.98 7.51 13.66
CA ASP A 21 -27.91 6.78 12.80
C ASP A 21 -27.19 5.64 12.05
N LEU A 22 -25.97 5.90 11.53
CA LEU A 22 -25.12 4.88 10.92
C LEU A 22 -24.79 3.75 11.91
N TYR A 23 -24.40 4.06 13.14
CA TYR A 23 -24.08 3.03 14.13
C TYR A 23 -25.31 2.28 14.64
N GLU A 24 -26.50 2.89 14.64
CA GLU A 24 -27.75 2.21 14.94
C GLU A 24 -28.11 1.18 13.85
N GLU A 25 -27.89 1.53 12.58
CA GLU A 25 -28.03 0.62 11.44
C GLU A 25 -27.01 -0.53 11.52
N LEU A 26 -25.72 -0.20 11.68
CA LEU A 26 -24.64 -1.20 11.78
C LEU A 26 -24.79 -2.14 12.99
N ALA A 27 -25.51 -1.73 14.03
CA ALA A 27 -25.82 -2.60 15.17
C ALA A 27 -26.82 -3.71 14.80
N GLN A 28 -27.62 -3.54 13.74
CA GLN A 28 -28.56 -4.56 13.27
C GLN A 28 -27.90 -5.60 12.37
N GLY A 29 -26.80 -5.25 11.70
CA GLY A 29 -26.09 -6.15 10.79
C GLY A 29 -25.01 -5.44 9.98
N GLN A 30 -24.22 -6.23 9.25
CA GLN A 30 -23.20 -5.73 8.33
C GLN A 30 -23.48 -6.21 6.90
N HIS A 31 -23.28 -5.33 5.92
CA HIS A 31 -23.46 -5.62 4.51
C HIS A 31 -22.29 -5.09 3.66
N PRO A 32 -21.05 -5.55 3.93
CA PRO A 32 -19.88 -5.07 3.21
C PRO A 32 -19.95 -5.45 1.73
N ARG A 33 -19.46 -4.55 0.87
CA ARG A 33 -19.47 -4.72 -0.60
C ARG A 33 -18.25 -5.51 -1.12
N ALA A 34 -17.18 -5.57 -0.31
CA ALA A 34 -15.93 -6.21 -0.68
C ALA A 34 -15.20 -6.81 0.54
N LEU A 35 -14.44 -7.88 0.29
CA LEU A 35 -13.42 -8.42 1.20
C LEU A 35 -12.07 -7.87 0.76
N ILE A 36 -11.32 -7.25 1.66
CA ILE A 36 -9.94 -6.82 1.42
C ILE A 36 -9.00 -7.66 2.29
N VAL A 37 -8.14 -8.43 1.63
CA VAL A 37 -7.01 -9.13 2.24
C VAL A 37 -5.78 -8.24 2.11
N CYS A 38 -5.26 -7.72 3.23
CA CYS A 38 -4.10 -6.84 3.22
C CYS A 38 -3.10 -7.17 4.33
N CYS A 39 -1.97 -6.47 4.32
CA CYS A 39 -0.90 -6.76 5.27
C CYS A 39 -1.21 -6.19 6.67
N ALA A 40 -0.74 -6.86 7.71
CA ALA A 40 -0.74 -6.37 9.09
C ALA A 40 0.21 -5.17 9.32
N ASP A 41 0.95 -4.75 8.30
CA ASP A 41 1.82 -3.57 8.33
C ASP A 41 1.02 -2.33 8.78
N SER A 42 1.51 -1.65 9.83
CA SER A 42 0.80 -0.55 10.47
C SER A 42 0.65 0.70 9.60
N ARG A 43 1.33 0.75 8.44
CA ARG A 43 1.21 1.82 7.44
C ARG A 43 0.06 1.58 6.47
N VAL A 44 -0.48 0.37 6.43
CA VAL A 44 -1.62 0.00 5.58
C VAL A 44 -2.90 0.15 6.39
N GLY A 45 -3.79 1.03 5.95
CA GLY A 45 -5.14 1.18 6.47
C GLY A 45 -6.12 1.09 5.31
N PRO A 46 -6.75 -0.07 5.03
CA PRO A 46 -7.58 -0.24 3.84
C PRO A 46 -8.77 0.72 3.83
N GLU A 47 -9.38 1.00 4.98
CA GLU A 47 -10.49 1.96 5.11
C GLU A 47 -10.05 3.37 4.69
N LEU A 48 -8.86 3.79 5.13
CA LEU A 48 -8.29 5.09 4.76
C LEU A 48 -7.91 5.14 3.28
N LEU A 49 -7.31 4.07 2.76
CA LEU A 49 -6.84 3.97 1.39
C LEU A 49 -8.00 4.05 0.39
N THR A 50 -9.15 3.46 0.71
CA THR A 50 -10.32 3.43 -0.17
C THR A 50 -11.41 4.41 0.22
N ASN A 51 -11.16 5.26 1.23
CA ASN A 51 -12.17 6.12 1.84
C ASN A 51 -13.47 5.38 2.18
N ALA A 52 -13.36 4.17 2.74
CA ALA A 52 -14.50 3.34 3.10
C ALA A 52 -15.05 3.73 4.48
N GLU A 53 -16.38 3.81 4.58
CA GLU A 53 -17.07 4.00 5.84
C GLU A 53 -17.16 2.69 6.66
N PRO A 54 -17.40 2.77 7.98
CA PRO A 54 -17.65 1.58 8.79
C PRO A 54 -18.76 0.71 8.19
N GLY A 55 -18.47 -0.58 8.00
CA GLY A 55 -19.42 -1.55 7.44
C GLY A 55 -19.34 -1.75 5.92
N GLU A 56 -18.63 -0.89 5.18
CA GLU A 56 -18.54 -1.02 3.71
C GLU A 56 -17.58 -2.12 3.24
N ILE A 57 -16.52 -2.42 4.01
CA ILE A 57 -15.53 -3.44 3.67
C ILE A 57 -15.30 -4.42 4.82
N PHE A 58 -15.11 -5.69 4.47
CA PHE A 58 -14.69 -6.74 5.39
C PHE A 58 -13.19 -6.97 5.22
N VAL A 59 -12.41 -7.07 6.30
CA VAL A 59 -10.94 -7.02 6.21
C VAL A 59 -10.27 -8.22 6.87
N ILE A 60 -9.33 -8.84 6.14
CA ILE A 60 -8.37 -9.82 6.68
C ILE A 60 -6.99 -9.16 6.70
N ARG A 61 -6.30 -9.22 7.85
CA ARG A 61 -4.94 -8.68 8.00
C ARG A 61 -3.99 -9.70 8.59
N ASN A 62 -2.92 -10.02 7.88
CA ASN A 62 -1.82 -10.84 8.40
C ASN A 62 -0.48 -10.40 7.80
N ALA A 63 0.63 -10.94 8.29
CA ALA A 63 1.96 -10.56 7.80
C ALA A 63 2.16 -11.03 6.35
N GLY A 64 2.20 -10.09 5.41
CA GLY A 64 2.42 -10.38 3.99
C GLY A 64 1.15 -10.67 3.18
N ASN A 65 -0.04 -10.37 3.72
CA ASN A 65 -1.33 -10.54 3.04
C ASN A 65 -1.50 -11.94 2.40
N ILE A 66 -1.05 -12.97 3.12
CA ILE A 66 -0.98 -14.35 2.65
C ILE A 66 -2.32 -15.04 2.93
N ILE A 67 -2.83 -15.76 1.94
CA ILE A 67 -3.92 -16.72 2.11
C ILE A 67 -3.33 -18.09 1.81
N PRO A 68 -3.21 -18.99 2.79
CA PRO A 68 -2.74 -20.35 2.52
C PRO A 68 -3.70 -21.09 1.58
N PRO A 69 -3.22 -22.09 0.81
CA PRO A 69 -4.11 -22.97 0.05
C PRO A 69 -5.15 -23.65 0.95
N TYR A 70 -6.32 -23.97 0.39
CA TYR A 70 -7.38 -24.65 1.12
C TYR A 70 -6.87 -25.96 1.76
N GLY A 71 -7.17 -26.14 3.05
CA GLY A 71 -6.72 -27.30 3.84
C GLY A 71 -5.26 -27.27 4.30
N ALA A 72 -4.46 -26.29 3.89
CA ALA A 72 -3.04 -26.19 4.28
C ALA A 72 -2.83 -25.61 5.70
N THR A 73 -3.83 -24.95 6.27
CA THR A 73 -3.81 -24.38 7.62
C THR A 73 -5.19 -24.48 8.27
N ASN A 74 -5.22 -24.30 9.58
CA ASN A 74 -6.44 -24.12 10.39
C ASN A 74 -6.48 -22.73 11.06
N GLY A 75 -5.81 -21.74 10.46
CA GLY A 75 -5.84 -20.33 10.85
C GLY A 75 -7.18 -19.64 10.58
N GLY A 76 -7.22 -18.33 10.84
CA GLY A 76 -8.44 -17.52 10.68
C GLY A 76 -8.75 -17.15 9.23
N GLU A 77 -7.75 -17.18 8.34
CA GLU A 77 -7.85 -16.71 6.96
C GLU A 77 -8.96 -17.42 6.18
N GLY A 78 -8.93 -18.76 6.20
CA GLY A 78 -9.90 -19.56 5.45
C GLY A 78 -11.33 -19.40 5.96
N ALA A 79 -11.51 -19.37 7.28
CA ALA A 79 -12.81 -19.17 7.91
C ALA A 79 -13.36 -17.75 7.61
N SER A 80 -12.51 -16.72 7.63
CA SER A 80 -12.92 -15.35 7.28
C SER A 80 -13.28 -15.21 5.80
N VAL A 81 -12.56 -15.86 4.89
CA VAL A 81 -12.91 -15.92 3.47
C VAL A 81 -14.26 -16.60 3.27
N GLU A 82 -14.47 -17.77 3.90
CA GLU A 82 -15.74 -18.50 3.83
C GLU A 82 -16.91 -17.67 4.38
N TYR A 83 -16.73 -17.03 5.53
CA TYR A 83 -17.76 -16.17 6.13
C TYR A 83 -18.11 -14.98 5.24
N ALA A 84 -17.10 -14.28 4.70
CA ALA A 84 -17.30 -13.15 3.80
C ALA A 84 -18.15 -13.55 2.57
N VAL A 85 -17.89 -14.74 2.04
CA VAL A 85 -18.46 -15.17 0.76
C VAL A 85 -19.81 -15.87 0.93
N GLU A 86 -19.96 -16.73 1.93
CA GLU A 86 -21.19 -17.49 2.14
C GLU A 86 -22.18 -16.80 3.09
N ALA A 87 -21.70 -16.18 4.18
CA ALA A 87 -22.59 -15.55 5.15
C ALA A 87 -22.93 -14.10 4.79
N LEU A 88 -21.94 -13.32 4.31
CA LEU A 88 -22.14 -11.91 3.97
C LEU A 88 -22.49 -11.69 2.49
N GLY A 89 -22.36 -12.72 1.65
CA GLY A 89 -22.69 -12.62 0.22
C GLY A 89 -21.77 -11.68 -0.57
N ILE A 90 -20.54 -11.45 -0.10
CA ILE A 90 -19.57 -10.59 -0.78
C ILE A 90 -19.23 -11.16 -2.16
N ARG A 91 -19.22 -10.27 -3.16
CA ARG A 91 -18.95 -10.61 -4.57
C ARG A 91 -17.60 -10.10 -5.09
N ASN A 92 -16.91 -9.27 -4.31
CA ASN A 92 -15.62 -8.68 -4.70
C ASN A 92 -14.58 -8.99 -3.64
N ILE A 93 -13.47 -9.60 -4.04
CA ILE A 93 -12.32 -9.86 -3.17
C ILE A 93 -11.12 -9.12 -3.71
N VAL A 94 -10.42 -8.36 -2.88
CA VAL A 94 -9.17 -7.70 -3.23
C VAL A 94 -8.05 -8.31 -2.40
N VAL A 95 -7.01 -8.82 -3.06
CA VAL A 95 -5.73 -9.11 -2.41
C VAL A 95 -4.82 -7.91 -2.63
N CYS A 96 -4.48 -7.20 -1.55
CA CYS A 96 -3.70 -5.97 -1.59
C CYS A 96 -2.32 -6.17 -0.96
N GLY A 97 -1.30 -6.21 -1.82
CA GLY A 97 0.10 -6.08 -1.42
C GLY A 97 0.49 -4.61 -1.17
N HIS A 98 1.72 -4.36 -0.71
CA HIS A 98 2.21 -2.99 -0.55
C HIS A 98 3.73 -2.90 -0.69
N SER A 99 4.24 -1.73 -1.10
CA SER A 99 5.67 -1.47 -1.18
C SER A 99 6.37 -1.69 0.17
N HIS A 100 7.69 -1.95 0.16
CA HIS A 100 8.48 -2.11 1.38
C HIS A 100 8.00 -3.17 2.38
N CYS A 101 7.29 -4.21 1.91
CA CYS A 101 6.69 -5.22 2.79
C CYS A 101 7.74 -6.02 3.59
N GLY A 102 7.67 -5.96 4.92
CA GLY A 102 8.59 -6.67 5.81
C GLY A 102 8.52 -8.19 5.68
N ALA A 103 7.31 -8.74 5.47
CA ALA A 103 7.12 -10.18 5.28
C ALA A 103 7.80 -10.68 4.00
N MET A 104 7.70 -9.92 2.90
CA MET A 104 8.35 -10.26 1.63
C MET A 104 9.88 -10.12 1.70
N LYS A 105 10.39 -9.11 2.43
CA LYS A 105 11.82 -9.04 2.79
C LYS A 105 12.27 -10.27 3.57
N GLY A 106 11.42 -10.75 4.49
CA GLY A 106 11.63 -12.00 5.22
C GLY A 106 11.64 -13.23 4.31
N LEU A 107 10.70 -13.32 3.36
CA LEU A 107 10.59 -14.45 2.42
C LEU A 107 11.85 -14.59 1.55
N LEU A 108 12.42 -13.47 1.09
CA LEU A 108 13.69 -13.46 0.34
C LEU A 108 14.88 -13.96 1.17
N LYS A 109 14.80 -13.89 2.51
CA LYS A 109 15.84 -14.31 3.46
C LYS A 109 15.34 -15.41 4.41
N LEU A 110 14.44 -16.28 3.92
CA LEU A 110 13.62 -17.18 4.74
C LEU A 110 14.42 -17.96 5.79
N ASN A 111 15.54 -18.58 5.40
CA ASN A 111 16.36 -19.42 6.31
C ASN A 111 16.98 -18.62 7.47
N THR A 112 17.14 -17.30 7.33
CA THR A 112 17.67 -16.46 8.42
C THR A 112 16.65 -16.22 9.53
N LEU A 113 15.37 -16.53 9.29
CA LEU A 113 14.27 -16.31 10.23
C LEU A 113 14.08 -17.51 11.18
N GLU A 114 14.55 -18.70 10.81
CA GLU A 114 14.23 -19.97 11.48
C GLU A 114 14.56 -19.94 12.98
N GLU A 115 15.71 -19.39 13.35
CA GLU A 115 16.15 -19.35 14.75
C GLU A 115 15.41 -18.29 15.58
N LYS A 116 15.27 -17.06 15.07
CA LYS A 116 14.79 -15.90 15.84
C LYS A 116 13.29 -15.64 15.71
N MET A 117 12.68 -16.06 14.60
CA MET A 117 11.28 -15.85 14.28
C MET A 117 10.65 -17.12 13.67
N PRO A 118 10.67 -18.26 14.38
CA PRO A 118 10.22 -19.56 13.84
C PRO A 118 8.76 -19.57 13.38
N LEU A 119 7.88 -18.79 14.05
CA LEU A 119 6.48 -18.67 13.65
C LEU A 119 6.33 -17.92 12.32
N VAL A 120 7.11 -16.85 12.11
CA VAL A 120 7.12 -16.12 10.84
C VAL A 120 7.73 -16.97 9.74
N TYR A 121 8.83 -17.68 10.04
CA TYR A 121 9.43 -18.64 9.12
C TYR A 121 8.42 -19.70 8.65
N ASN A 122 7.67 -20.31 9.57
CA ASN A 122 6.64 -21.30 9.22
C ASN A 122 5.45 -20.67 8.47
N TRP A 123 5.00 -19.49 8.88
CA TRP A 123 3.94 -18.76 8.20
C TRP A 123 4.29 -18.46 6.74
N LEU A 124 5.51 -17.99 6.49
CA LEU A 124 5.96 -17.64 5.14
C LEU A 124 6.11 -18.85 4.21
N LYS A 125 6.09 -20.09 4.72
CA LYS A 125 6.03 -21.29 3.87
C LYS A 125 4.73 -21.37 3.06
N HIS A 126 3.66 -20.71 3.48
CA HIS A 126 2.44 -20.61 2.67
C HIS A 126 2.61 -19.71 1.43
N ALA A 127 3.69 -18.93 1.35
CA ALA A 127 4.13 -18.16 0.17
C ALA A 127 5.38 -18.77 -0.49
N GLU A 128 5.67 -20.06 -0.25
CA GLU A 128 6.85 -20.73 -0.80
C GLU A 128 6.83 -20.76 -2.34
N ALA A 129 5.65 -20.90 -2.95
CA ALA A 129 5.48 -20.84 -4.40
C ALA A 129 6.01 -19.50 -4.97
N THR A 130 5.71 -18.37 -4.32
CA THR A 130 6.30 -17.07 -4.66
C THR A 130 7.82 -17.10 -4.59
N ARG A 131 8.37 -17.65 -3.50
CA ARG A 131 9.83 -17.70 -3.27
C ARG A 131 10.55 -18.53 -4.34
N LEU A 132 9.97 -19.64 -4.75
CA LEU A 132 10.51 -20.50 -5.82
C LEU A 132 10.43 -19.78 -7.18
N LEU A 133 9.26 -19.21 -7.50
CA LEU A 133 9.05 -18.46 -8.73
C LEU A 133 10.07 -17.32 -8.88
N ILE A 134 10.31 -16.55 -7.82
CA ILE A 134 11.31 -15.48 -7.80
C ILE A 134 12.72 -16.02 -8.01
N LYS A 135 13.10 -17.09 -7.31
CA LYS A 135 14.44 -17.69 -7.47
C LYS A 135 14.70 -18.28 -8.85
N GLU A 136 13.68 -18.76 -9.54
CA GLU A 136 13.82 -19.42 -10.84
C GLU A 136 13.71 -18.46 -12.02
N ASN A 137 12.92 -17.40 -11.91
CA ASN A 137 12.55 -16.54 -13.04
C ASN A 137 13.15 -15.12 -12.95
N TYR A 138 13.50 -14.66 -11.75
CA TYR A 138 13.92 -13.28 -11.49
C TYR A 138 15.36 -13.20 -10.95
N THR A 139 16.23 -14.13 -11.34
CA THR A 139 17.65 -14.20 -10.90
C THR A 139 18.50 -12.98 -11.29
N HIS A 140 18.02 -12.18 -12.23
CA HIS A 140 18.68 -10.97 -12.72
C HIS A 140 18.32 -9.71 -11.91
N LEU A 141 17.35 -9.80 -10.98
CA LEU A 141 16.94 -8.67 -10.15
C LEU A 141 17.60 -8.76 -8.76
N GLU A 142 17.93 -7.59 -8.21
CA GLU A 142 18.49 -7.46 -6.86
C GLU A 142 17.83 -6.31 -6.10
N GLY A 143 18.10 -6.21 -4.80
CA GLY A 143 17.68 -5.08 -3.97
C GLY A 143 16.17 -4.83 -3.98
N GLU A 144 15.78 -3.57 -4.19
CA GLU A 144 14.38 -3.14 -4.20
C GLU A 144 13.60 -3.64 -5.42
N GLU A 145 14.25 -3.84 -6.57
CA GLU A 145 13.58 -4.39 -7.76
C GLU A 145 13.14 -5.84 -7.53
N LEU A 146 14.01 -6.65 -6.92
CA LEU A 146 13.68 -8.03 -6.53
C LEU A 146 12.56 -8.07 -5.49
N LEU A 147 12.55 -7.12 -4.55
CA LEU A 147 11.49 -7.02 -3.55
C LEU A 147 10.15 -6.66 -4.20
N ASN A 148 10.12 -5.69 -5.10
CA ASN A 148 8.91 -5.28 -5.81
C ASN A 148 8.34 -6.42 -6.65
N ALA A 149 9.19 -7.17 -7.36
CA ALA A 149 8.78 -8.38 -8.05
C ALA A 149 8.20 -9.42 -7.07
N THR A 150 8.84 -9.63 -5.92
CA THR A 150 8.36 -10.57 -4.89
C THR A 150 6.98 -10.17 -4.34
N ILE A 151 6.74 -8.88 -4.09
CA ILE A 151 5.44 -8.37 -3.62
C ILE A 151 4.36 -8.63 -4.66
N ALA A 152 4.63 -8.31 -5.94
CA ALA A 152 3.69 -8.51 -7.02
C ALA A 152 3.34 -9.99 -7.23
N GLU A 153 4.36 -10.84 -7.30
CA GLU A 153 4.17 -12.28 -7.46
C GLU A 153 3.49 -12.93 -6.25
N ASN A 154 3.71 -12.38 -5.06
CA ASN A 154 3.01 -12.84 -3.86
C ASN A 154 1.50 -12.62 -3.97
N VAL A 155 1.07 -11.43 -4.40
CA VAL A 155 -0.35 -11.10 -4.57
C VAL A 155 -1.01 -12.08 -5.53
N LEU A 156 -0.38 -12.35 -6.68
CA LEU A 156 -0.91 -13.30 -7.67
C LEU A 156 -0.95 -14.73 -7.13
N THR A 157 0.08 -15.15 -6.40
CA THR A 157 0.11 -16.46 -5.74
C THR A 157 -1.05 -16.61 -4.73
N GLN A 158 -1.39 -15.56 -4.00
CA GLN A 158 -2.50 -15.61 -3.04
C GLN A 158 -3.87 -15.71 -3.73
N ILE A 159 -4.01 -15.12 -4.92
CA ILE A 159 -5.21 -15.31 -5.74
C ILE A 159 -5.33 -16.77 -6.20
N GLU A 160 -4.23 -17.39 -6.62
CA GLU A 160 -4.23 -18.82 -6.95
C GLU A 160 -4.58 -19.69 -5.74
N ASN A 161 -4.07 -19.34 -4.55
CA ASN A 161 -4.45 -20.02 -3.32
C ASN A 161 -5.96 -19.84 -3.02
N LEU A 162 -6.51 -18.63 -3.16
CA LEU A 162 -7.95 -18.38 -2.98
C LEU A 162 -8.82 -19.23 -3.91
N LYS A 163 -8.41 -19.44 -5.16
CA LYS A 163 -9.13 -20.27 -6.13
C LYS A 163 -9.23 -21.75 -5.72
N THR A 164 -8.41 -22.21 -4.77
CA THR A 164 -8.49 -23.58 -4.24
C THR A 164 -9.62 -23.78 -3.22
N TYR A 165 -10.23 -22.70 -2.71
CA TYR A 165 -11.32 -22.77 -1.75
C TYR A 165 -12.64 -23.16 -2.45
N PRO A 166 -13.41 -24.14 -1.92
CA PRO A 166 -14.65 -24.59 -2.56
C PRO A 166 -15.68 -23.48 -2.80
N SER A 167 -15.91 -22.61 -1.80
CA SER A 167 -16.84 -21.47 -1.90
C SER A 167 -16.43 -20.46 -2.96
N ILE A 168 -15.13 -20.22 -3.10
CA ILE A 168 -14.55 -19.33 -4.11
C ILE A 168 -14.68 -19.96 -5.50
N HIS A 169 -14.24 -21.22 -5.64
CA HIS A 169 -14.26 -21.95 -6.90
C HIS A 169 -15.67 -21.99 -7.51
N SER A 170 -16.68 -22.33 -6.69
CA SER A 170 -18.08 -22.34 -7.14
C SER A 170 -18.53 -20.98 -7.66
N LYS A 171 -18.31 -19.90 -6.91
CA LYS A 171 -18.82 -18.57 -7.30
C LYS A 171 -18.05 -17.94 -8.46
N LEU A 172 -16.77 -18.27 -8.62
CA LEU A 172 -16.00 -17.92 -9.82
C LEU A 172 -16.56 -18.62 -11.06
N TYR A 173 -16.86 -19.92 -10.96
CA TYR A 173 -17.46 -20.69 -12.06
C TYR A 173 -18.82 -20.11 -12.48
N ASP A 174 -19.63 -19.70 -11.50
CA ASP A 174 -20.93 -19.06 -11.73
C ASP A 174 -20.83 -17.59 -12.20
N GLY A 175 -19.63 -17.01 -12.24
CA GLY A 175 -19.41 -15.60 -12.61
C GLY A 175 -19.95 -14.58 -11.60
N THR A 176 -20.26 -15.01 -10.38
CA THR A 176 -20.86 -14.17 -9.33
C THR A 176 -19.85 -13.57 -8.36
N LEU A 177 -18.58 -13.99 -8.44
CA LEU A 177 -17.47 -13.49 -7.65
C LEU A 177 -16.37 -12.97 -8.58
N LYS A 178 -15.73 -11.86 -8.19
CA LYS A 178 -14.53 -11.31 -8.85
C LYS A 178 -13.40 -11.17 -7.82
N ILE A 179 -12.18 -11.47 -8.25
CA ILE A 179 -10.96 -11.33 -7.43
C ILE A 179 -10.03 -10.33 -8.12
N TYR A 180 -9.56 -9.34 -7.37
CA TYR A 180 -8.68 -8.28 -7.83
C TYR A 180 -7.32 -8.35 -7.13
N ALA A 181 -6.25 -8.11 -7.87
CA ALA A 181 -4.89 -8.01 -7.35
C ALA A 181 -4.48 -6.55 -7.29
N TRP A 182 -4.29 -6.02 -6.09
CA TRP A 182 -3.86 -4.64 -5.87
C TRP A 182 -2.49 -4.58 -5.22
N ILE A 183 -1.78 -3.49 -5.48
CA ILE A 183 -0.57 -3.12 -4.77
C ILE A 183 -0.60 -1.65 -4.40
N TYR A 184 -0.47 -1.38 -3.11
CA TYR A 184 -0.35 -0.03 -2.58
C TYR A 184 1.11 0.44 -2.61
N ASP A 185 1.41 1.42 -3.44
CA ASP A 185 2.67 2.13 -3.45
C ASP A 185 2.66 3.25 -2.40
N MET A 186 3.25 2.97 -1.24
CA MET A 186 3.35 3.95 -0.16
C MET A 186 4.23 5.16 -0.47
N ASP A 187 5.17 5.06 -1.41
CA ASP A 187 6.06 6.18 -1.71
C ASP A 187 5.33 7.26 -2.51
N ARG A 188 4.32 6.85 -3.29
CA ARG A 188 3.50 7.72 -4.14
C ARG A 188 2.09 7.95 -3.61
N GLY A 189 1.61 7.11 -2.70
CA GLY A 189 0.22 7.14 -2.27
C GLY A 189 -0.75 6.57 -3.31
N GLU A 190 -0.27 5.72 -4.23
CA GLU A 190 -1.03 5.20 -5.36
C GLU A 190 -1.36 3.71 -5.18
N VAL A 191 -2.44 3.25 -5.81
CA VAL A 191 -2.75 1.82 -5.93
C VAL A 191 -2.63 1.40 -7.38
N TRP A 192 -2.03 0.23 -7.60
CA TRP A 192 -1.92 -0.40 -8.91
C TRP A 192 -2.71 -1.71 -8.91
N ALA A 193 -3.47 -1.98 -9.97
CA ALA A 193 -4.27 -3.19 -10.14
C ALA A 193 -3.74 -4.07 -11.27
N TYR A 194 -3.69 -5.38 -11.07
CA TYR A 194 -3.22 -6.32 -12.09
C TYR A 194 -4.29 -6.59 -13.14
N ASP A 195 -3.93 -6.34 -14.40
CA ASP A 195 -4.71 -6.68 -15.58
C ASP A 195 -4.19 -8.00 -16.18
N ALA A 196 -5.08 -8.99 -16.27
CA ALA A 196 -4.74 -10.32 -16.74
C ALA A 196 -4.55 -10.40 -18.26
N GLU A 197 -5.14 -9.51 -19.05
CA GLU A 197 -4.96 -9.50 -20.51
C GLU A 197 -3.62 -8.86 -20.88
N LYS A 198 -3.31 -7.73 -20.23
CA LYS A 198 -2.06 -6.98 -20.43
C LYS A 198 -0.89 -7.59 -19.68
N HIS A 199 -1.15 -8.48 -18.73
CA HIS A 199 -0.16 -9.07 -17.82
C HIS A 199 0.70 -8.01 -17.12
N ALA A 200 0.05 -6.93 -16.68
CA ALA A 200 0.69 -5.75 -16.13
C ALA A 200 -0.15 -5.11 -15.03
N TYR A 201 0.52 -4.41 -14.12
CA TYR A 201 -0.13 -3.56 -13.14
C TYR A 201 -0.43 -2.20 -13.78
N ILE A 202 -1.70 -1.80 -13.75
CA ILE A 202 -2.24 -0.56 -14.33
C ILE A 202 -3.03 0.22 -13.27
N PRO A 203 -3.36 1.50 -13.48
CA PRO A 203 -4.24 2.23 -12.57
C PRO A 203 -5.61 1.53 -12.44
N PRO A 204 -6.20 1.41 -11.22
CA PRO A 204 -7.43 0.65 -10.99
C PRO A 204 -8.63 1.11 -11.82
N HIS A 205 -8.77 2.42 -12.08
CA HIS A 205 -9.87 2.95 -12.89
C HIS A 205 -9.86 2.40 -14.32
N ALA A 206 -8.70 2.01 -14.85
CA ALA A 206 -8.58 1.43 -16.19
C ALA A 206 -9.14 -0.01 -16.29
N GLN A 207 -9.60 -0.60 -15.17
CA GLN A 207 -10.29 -1.89 -15.13
C GLN A 207 -11.82 -1.75 -15.14
N LEU A 208 -12.35 -0.52 -15.03
CA LEU A 208 -13.78 -0.27 -15.07
C LEU A 208 -14.27 -0.19 -16.52
N PRO A 209 -15.48 -0.70 -16.82
CA PRO A 209 -16.14 -0.43 -18.10
C PRO A 209 -16.26 1.08 -18.35
N GLU A 210 -16.19 1.52 -19.61
CA GLU A 210 -16.26 2.95 -19.96
C GLU A 210 -17.54 3.63 -19.44
N ASP A 211 -18.65 2.90 -19.34
CA ASP A 211 -19.93 3.38 -18.83
C ASP A 211 -19.95 3.61 -17.30
N ASP A 212 -19.00 3.03 -16.56
CA ASP A 212 -18.87 3.14 -15.10
C ASP A 212 -17.79 4.16 -14.68
N LEU A 213 -17.16 4.86 -15.64
CA LEU A 213 -16.16 5.89 -15.38
C LEU A 213 -16.83 7.22 -15.01
N ASP A 214 -16.89 7.52 -13.71
CA ASP A 214 -17.15 8.88 -13.24
C ASP A 214 -16.02 9.81 -13.74
N PRO A 215 -16.31 10.98 -14.34
CA PRO A 215 -15.31 11.97 -14.74
C PRO A 215 -14.25 12.28 -13.68
N ASP A 216 -14.60 12.22 -12.39
CA ASP A 216 -13.67 12.46 -11.29
C ASP A 216 -12.62 11.33 -11.12
N LEU A 217 -12.88 10.13 -11.64
CA LEU A 217 -11.93 9.00 -11.64
C LEU A 217 -10.84 9.11 -12.72
N LEU A 218 -11.00 10.04 -13.67
CA LEU A 218 -10.09 10.26 -14.80
C LEU A 218 -9.10 11.41 -14.56
N THR A 219 -9.26 12.17 -13.48
CA THR A 219 -8.32 13.23 -13.12
C THR A 219 -7.17 12.68 -12.28
N ASP A 220 -5.92 13.00 -12.65
CA ASP A 220 -4.75 12.70 -11.83
C ASP A 220 -4.92 13.31 -10.42
N ALA A 221 -4.40 12.61 -9.40
CA ALA A 221 -4.41 13.13 -8.03
C ALA A 221 -3.79 14.54 -7.97
N PRO A 222 -4.22 15.42 -7.05
CA PRO A 222 -3.72 16.79 -6.99
C PRO A 222 -2.18 16.84 -6.90
N VAL A 223 -1.54 17.71 -7.68
CA VAL A 223 -0.07 17.93 -7.73
C VAL A 223 0.57 18.16 -6.35
N ALA A 224 -0.21 18.57 -5.35
CA ALA A 224 0.24 18.73 -3.96
C ALA A 224 0.65 17.41 -3.27
N CYS A 225 0.33 16.25 -3.85
CA CYS A 225 0.67 14.92 -3.33
C CYS A 225 2.01 14.39 -3.85
N ASP A 226 2.65 15.04 -4.83
CA ASP A 226 3.97 14.63 -5.31
C ASP A 226 5.02 14.89 -4.22
N MET A 227 5.47 13.81 -3.58
CA MET A 227 6.52 13.88 -2.57
C MET A 227 7.80 14.45 -3.21
N PRO A 228 8.39 15.53 -2.65
CA PRO A 228 9.65 16.05 -3.16
C PRO A 228 10.74 15.00 -2.97
N MET A 229 11.35 14.58 -4.08
CA MET A 229 12.44 13.62 -4.11
C MET A 229 13.55 14.07 -3.16
N SER A 230 13.87 13.25 -2.16
CA SER A 230 15.08 13.41 -1.36
C SER A 230 16.28 13.27 -2.29
N SER A 231 16.89 14.40 -2.68
CA SER A 231 18.21 14.39 -3.29
C SER A 231 19.17 13.81 -2.27
N ALA A 232 19.81 12.68 -2.60
CA ALA A 232 20.85 12.08 -1.78
C ALA A 232 21.92 13.12 -1.43
N ALA A 233 21.86 13.67 -0.22
CA ALA A 233 22.89 14.54 0.30
C ALA A 233 24.12 13.68 0.60
N SER A 234 25.14 13.82 -0.24
CA SER A 234 26.49 13.31 -0.02
C SER A 234 27.01 13.81 1.33
N ALA A 235 27.09 12.92 2.32
CA ALA A 235 27.75 13.21 3.59
C ALA A 235 29.28 13.26 3.39
N PRO A 236 29.98 14.29 3.91
CA PRO A 236 31.43 14.33 3.85
C PRO A 236 32.05 13.41 4.90
N ASN A 237 33.18 12.85 4.51
CA ASN A 237 34.03 11.91 5.24
C ASN A 237 34.64 12.57 6.50
N SER A 238 34.48 11.96 7.69
CA SER A 238 35.40 12.22 8.81
C SER A 238 35.53 11.03 9.75
N LYS A 239 36.79 10.70 10.07
CA LYS A 239 37.30 9.54 10.80
C LYS A 239 37.00 9.57 12.31
N SER A 240 36.87 8.34 12.85
CA SER A 240 37.31 7.80 14.15
C SER A 240 37.06 8.57 15.46
N SER A 241 36.39 7.92 16.42
CA SER A 241 37.01 7.42 17.66
C SER A 241 36.01 6.65 18.53
N SER A 242 36.50 5.59 19.16
CA SER A 242 35.88 4.71 20.14
C SER A 242 35.37 5.41 21.41
N ALA A 243 34.24 4.97 21.96
CA ALA A 243 34.02 4.89 23.40
C ALA A 243 32.84 3.96 23.74
N THR A 244 33.16 2.89 24.47
CA THR A 244 32.28 2.03 25.25
C THR A 244 31.65 2.83 26.39
N THR A 245 30.34 2.73 26.64
CA THR A 245 29.78 2.35 27.96
C THR A 245 28.25 2.36 27.99
N SER A 246 27.75 1.34 28.68
CA SER A 246 26.41 1.09 29.18
C SER A 246 25.74 2.32 29.78
N ASN A 247 24.41 2.42 29.67
CA ASN A 247 23.64 3.14 30.67
C ASN A 247 22.31 2.46 31.00
N THR A 248 22.26 2.08 32.27
CA THR A 248 21.17 1.59 33.10
C THR A 248 20.10 2.67 33.28
N TRP A 249 18.83 2.27 33.23
CA TRP A 249 17.70 3.14 33.52
C TRP A 249 17.47 3.22 35.03
N TYR A 250 17.65 4.42 35.61
CA TYR A 250 17.07 4.78 36.91
C TYR A 250 16.04 5.89 36.69
N ILE A 251 14.80 5.62 37.10
CA ILE A 251 13.70 6.58 37.18
C ILE A 251 13.69 7.10 38.63
N ASN A 252 13.74 8.41 38.81
CA ASN A 252 13.31 9.02 40.07
C ASN A 252 12.24 10.08 39.75
N SER A 253 11.07 9.94 40.36
CA SER A 253 9.91 10.82 40.20
C SER A 253 9.51 11.42 41.54
N THR A 254 9.59 12.74 41.64
CA THR A 254 8.93 13.60 42.63
C THR A 254 8.62 14.92 41.91
N SER A 255 7.37 15.20 41.52
CA SER A 255 6.20 15.69 42.27
C SER A 255 6.13 17.22 42.44
N LYS A 256 4.96 17.74 42.02
CA LYS A 256 4.20 18.94 42.47
C LYS A 256 4.45 20.36 41.88
N GLY A 257 3.30 20.98 41.57
CA GLY A 257 2.96 22.41 41.67
C GLY A 257 3.35 23.26 40.45
N SER A 258 2.63 24.29 40.00
CA SER A 258 1.35 24.92 40.34
C SER A 258 1.14 26.10 39.35
N SER A 259 -0.12 26.42 39.02
CA SER A 259 -0.71 27.75 38.71
C SER A 259 0.09 28.89 38.04
N GLY A 260 -0.52 29.55 37.04
CA GLY A 260 -0.18 30.93 36.68
C GLY A 260 -0.92 31.46 35.44
N SER A 261 -1.74 32.49 35.63
CA SER A 261 -2.62 33.21 34.70
C SER A 261 -2.04 34.55 34.20
N GLY A 262 -2.62 35.12 33.13
CA GLY A 262 -2.44 36.52 32.66
C GLY A 262 -1.83 36.56 31.25
N GLY A 263 -2.35 37.22 30.21
CA GLY A 263 -2.98 38.55 30.08
C GLY A 263 -2.15 39.29 28.99
N ALA A 264 -2.65 39.46 27.76
CA ALA A 264 -3.34 40.64 27.22
C ALA A 264 -2.45 41.54 26.33
N ALA A 265 -3.07 42.02 25.23
CA ALA A 265 -2.76 43.23 24.43
C ALA A 265 -1.45 43.29 23.61
N ALA A 266 -1.31 44.03 22.52
CA ALA A 266 -2.14 44.72 21.52
C ALA A 266 -1.14 45.49 20.61
N ALA A 267 -1.61 45.96 19.45
CA ALA A 267 -1.10 47.13 18.70
C ALA A 267 0.30 47.00 18.03
N ASN A 268 0.65 47.68 16.94
CA ASN A 268 0.04 48.48 15.86
C ASN A 268 1.27 49.03 15.09
N GLY A 269 1.22 49.30 13.79
CA GLY A 269 2.34 50.04 13.18
C GLY A 269 2.49 50.01 11.66
N ASN A 270 1.82 50.94 11.01
CA ASN A 270 2.05 51.40 9.63
C ASN A 270 3.51 51.82 9.34
N GLY A 271 3.90 51.77 8.07
CA GLY A 271 5.06 52.49 7.56
C GLY A 271 5.17 52.43 6.04
N ALA A 272 4.61 53.44 5.37
CA ALA A 272 4.64 53.66 3.93
C ALA A 272 5.96 54.29 3.43
N SER A 273 6.13 54.24 2.10
CA SER A 273 6.80 55.18 1.16
C SER A 273 7.88 54.49 0.30
N ASN A 274 7.68 54.32 -1.01
CA ASN A 274 7.60 55.26 -2.16
C ASN A 274 8.99 55.60 -2.73
N GLY A 275 9.22 55.36 -4.03
CA GLY A 275 10.50 55.70 -4.67
C GLY A 275 10.73 55.13 -6.08
N ASN A 276 10.03 55.70 -7.05
CA ASN A 276 10.22 55.69 -8.51
C ASN A 276 11.60 55.33 -9.10
N GLY A 277 11.55 54.66 -10.26
CA GLY A 277 12.03 55.28 -11.50
C GLY A 277 13.06 54.51 -12.33
N ALA A 278 12.65 54.01 -13.50
CA ALA A 278 13.10 54.48 -14.82
C ALA A 278 13.11 53.36 -15.88
N SER A 279 12.35 53.61 -16.94
CA SER A 279 12.21 52.83 -18.17
C SER A 279 13.17 53.35 -19.26
N LYS A 280 13.77 52.43 -20.02
CA LYS A 280 14.18 52.49 -21.46
C LYS A 280 14.38 51.02 -21.88
N GLY A 281 14.00 50.48 -23.03
CA GLY A 281 13.61 51.01 -24.33
C GLY A 281 14.15 50.04 -25.40
N VAL A 282 13.27 49.13 -25.86
CA VAL A 282 13.18 48.37 -27.14
C VAL A 282 14.38 48.37 -28.12
N THR A 283 14.78 47.17 -28.58
CA THR A 283 15.02 46.83 -30.01
C THR A 283 14.87 45.33 -30.26
N SER A 284 14.37 44.96 -31.43
CA SER A 284 13.84 43.64 -31.84
C SER A 284 14.70 42.90 -32.89
N ALA A 285 14.72 41.55 -32.77
CA ALA A 285 14.85 40.49 -33.80
C ALA A 285 16.23 40.27 -34.52
N PRO A 286 16.54 39.09 -35.12
CA PRO A 286 15.66 37.95 -35.44
C PRO A 286 16.16 36.52 -35.07
N SER A 287 15.28 35.57 -35.39
CA SER A 287 15.32 34.10 -35.33
C SER A 287 16.63 33.37 -35.65
N ALA A 288 16.89 32.31 -34.89
CA ALA A 288 17.46 31.06 -35.42
C ALA A 288 16.84 29.88 -34.67
N ALA A 289 16.17 29.02 -35.42
CA ALA A 289 15.61 27.77 -34.95
C ALA A 289 16.73 26.82 -34.53
N SER A 290 16.63 26.26 -33.33
CA SER A 290 17.34 25.03 -32.96
C SER A 290 16.31 24.10 -32.34
N GLU A 291 15.99 23.06 -33.09
CA GLU A 291 15.08 21.98 -32.76
C GLU A 291 15.46 21.37 -31.40
N THR A 292 14.68 21.69 -30.37
CA THR A 292 14.70 20.97 -29.10
C THR A 292 13.80 19.75 -29.25
N SER A 293 14.38 18.61 -29.67
CA SER A 293 13.75 17.30 -29.46
C SER A 293 13.92 16.91 -27.99
N SER A 294 13.19 17.59 -27.10
CA SER A 294 13.02 17.12 -25.72
C SER A 294 11.94 16.04 -25.73
N SER A 295 12.37 14.79 -25.90
CA SER A 295 11.57 13.62 -25.57
C SER A 295 11.32 13.61 -24.05
N GLY A 296 10.29 14.34 -23.62
CA GLY A 296 9.69 14.22 -22.31
C GLY A 296 8.96 12.89 -22.23
N ALA A 297 9.71 11.80 -22.07
CA ALA A 297 9.13 10.53 -21.66
C ALA A 297 8.58 10.72 -20.24
N SER A 298 7.25 10.72 -20.12
CA SER A 298 6.55 10.68 -18.85
C SER A 298 7.11 9.53 -18.01
N ARG A 299 7.65 9.87 -16.85
CA ARG A 299 8.30 8.94 -15.90
C ARG A 299 7.28 8.09 -15.12
N GLY A 300 6.24 7.60 -15.80
CA GLY A 300 5.04 7.01 -15.22
C GLY A 300 4.93 5.48 -15.28
N ALA A 301 6.00 4.73 -15.52
CA ALA A 301 5.92 3.27 -15.69
C ALA A 301 7.03 2.52 -14.94
N HIS A 302 6.95 2.44 -13.61
CA HIS A 302 7.90 1.66 -12.79
C HIS A 302 7.25 0.86 -11.64
N TRP A 303 6.00 0.41 -11.81
CA TRP A 303 5.54 -0.80 -11.13
C TRP A 303 5.62 -1.95 -12.13
N PHE A 304 6.47 -2.93 -11.82
CA PHE A 304 7.10 -3.79 -12.81
C PHE A 304 6.08 -4.68 -13.54
N PRO A 305 6.17 -4.74 -14.87
CA PRO A 305 5.33 -5.63 -15.63
C PRO A 305 6.02 -6.99 -15.75
N ARG A 306 5.26 -8.06 -15.55
CA ARG A 306 5.62 -9.40 -16.06
C ARG A 306 6.00 -9.36 -17.56
N THR A 307 5.70 -8.27 -18.27
CA THR A 307 6.18 -8.00 -19.65
C THR A 307 7.71 -7.94 -19.81
N ARG A 308 8.50 -7.86 -18.72
CA ARG A 308 9.97 -8.03 -18.80
C ARG A 308 10.43 -9.49 -18.76
N LEU A 309 9.56 -10.42 -18.38
CA LEU A 309 9.82 -11.85 -18.54
C LEU A 309 9.69 -12.21 -20.02
N SER A 310 10.55 -13.12 -20.50
CA SER A 310 10.42 -13.63 -21.86
C SER A 310 9.06 -14.32 -22.05
N PRO A 311 8.52 -14.39 -23.28
CA PRO A 311 7.30 -15.15 -23.56
C PRO A 311 7.37 -16.60 -23.06
N GLU A 312 8.56 -17.22 -23.08
CA GLU A 312 8.80 -18.57 -22.55
C GLU A 312 8.71 -18.63 -21.01
N GLN A 313 9.22 -17.61 -20.31
CA GLN A 313 9.10 -17.50 -18.86
C GLN A 313 7.65 -17.22 -18.45
N GLN A 314 6.93 -16.38 -19.22
CA GLN A 314 5.51 -16.16 -19.04
C GLN A 314 4.72 -17.46 -19.26
N ASP A 315 4.92 -18.15 -20.38
CA ASP A 315 4.20 -19.40 -20.69
C ASP A 315 4.50 -20.51 -19.66
N ARG A 316 5.74 -20.58 -19.15
CA ARG A 316 6.11 -21.49 -18.05
C ARG A 316 5.39 -21.19 -16.73
N ILE A 317 5.06 -19.92 -16.47
CA ILE A 317 4.30 -19.50 -15.29
C ILE A 317 2.79 -19.74 -15.49
N TYR A 318 2.25 -19.59 -16.72
CA TYR A 318 0.81 -19.73 -17.01
C TYR A 318 0.36 -21.17 -17.30
N ARG A 319 1.19 -21.98 -17.97
CA ARG A 319 0.91 -23.39 -18.26
C ARG A 319 1.80 -24.23 -17.36
N GLY A 320 1.41 -24.38 -16.10
CA GLY A 320 2.13 -25.22 -15.14
C GLY A 320 2.56 -26.52 -15.81
N SER A 321 3.88 -26.78 -15.83
CA SER A 321 4.57 -27.98 -16.34
C SER A 321 3.65 -29.10 -16.85
N GLY A 322 3.02 -28.88 -18.00
CA GLY A 322 1.86 -29.64 -18.46
C GLY A 322 1.91 -29.87 -19.96
N SER A 323 3.08 -30.27 -20.46
CA SER A 323 3.24 -31.23 -21.57
C SER A 323 4.74 -31.47 -21.79
N ARG A 324 5.29 -32.48 -21.13
CA ARG A 324 6.36 -33.32 -21.68
C ARG A 324 6.11 -34.74 -21.20
#